data_AF-A0A428P009-F1
#
_entry.id   AF-A0A428P009-F1
#
_cell.length_a   1.000
_cell.length_b   1.000
_cell.length_c   1.000
_cell.angle_alpha   90.00
_cell.angle_beta   90.00
_cell.angle_gamma   90.00
#
_symmetry.space_group_name_H-M   'P 1'
#
loop_
_entity.id
_entity.type
_entity.pdbx_description
1 polymer ?
#
loop_
_entity_poly.entity_id
_entity_poly.type
_entity_poly.pdbx_seq_one_letter_code
_entity_poly.pdbx_strand_id
1 'polypeptide(L)' 'MFGLKDVPALLAVALLAINLAEASSHDVVLPILGADPCTWGPSFWCANEENMKRCGVTKEGCERYAEDLL' A
#
# COMPACT_ATOMS: atom_id res chain seq x y z
N MET A 1 42.52 11.20 -19.36
CA MET A 1 43.33 9.98 -19.13
C MET A 1 43.06 9.56 -17.68
N PHE A 2 42.26 8.53 -17.45
CA PHE A 2 41.98 8.03 -16.09
C PHE A 2 43.18 7.16 -15.66
N GLY A 3 43.82 7.47 -14.53
CA GLY A 3 45.02 6.78 -14.07
C GLY A 3 44.70 5.57 -13.19
N LEU A 4 45.68 4.68 -13.01
CA LEU A 4 45.54 3.47 -12.17
C LEU A 4 45.18 3.80 -10.70
N LYS A 5 45.53 5.00 -10.22
CA LYS A 5 45.17 5.53 -8.89
C LYS A 5 43.69 5.91 -8.76
N ASP A 6 42.99 6.13 -9.87
CA ASP A 6 41.59 6.56 -9.90
C ASP A 6 40.64 5.35 -9.91
N VAL A 7 41.15 4.14 -10.16
CA VAL A 7 40.40 2.86 -10.19
C VAL A 7 39.59 2.59 -8.91
N PRO A 8 40.12 2.71 -7.68
CA PRO A 8 39.33 2.47 -6.47
C PRO A 8 38.20 3.52 -6.29
N ALA A 9 38.43 4.77 -6.71
CA ALA A 9 37.40 5.81 -6.67
C ALA A 9 36.32 5.56 -7.72
N LEU A 10 36.70 5.15 -8.93
CA LEU A 10 35.77 4.80 -10.00
C LEU A 10 34.91 3.57 -9.65
N LEU A 11 35.51 2.55 -9.00
CA LEU A 11 34.80 1.37 -8.52
C LEU A 11 33.78 1.75 -7.42
N ALA A 12 34.16 2.62 -6.48
CA ALA A 12 33.26 3.11 -5.45
C ALA A 12 32.08 3.92 -6.03
N VAL A 13 32.34 4.77 -7.03
CA VAL A 13 31.30 5.54 -7.74
C VAL A 13 30.34 4.62 -8.49
N ALA A 14 30.85 3.58 -9.16
CA ALA A 14 30.02 2.58 -9.83
C ALA A 14 29.14 1.80 -8.84
N LEU A 15 29.69 1.36 -7.70
CA LEU A 15 28.95 0.67 -6.64
C LEU A 15 27.87 1.56 -5.99
N LEU A 16 28.15 2.86 -5.81
CA LEU A 16 27.17 3.83 -5.32
C LEU A 16 26.06 4.09 -6.35
N ALA A 17 26.37 4.07 -7.64
CA ALA A 17 25.38 4.21 -8.71
C ALA A 17 24.44 2.99 -8.83
N ILE A 18 24.88 1.78 -8.45
CA ILE A 18 24.01 0.60 -8.37
C ILE A 18 22.87 0.84 -7.37
N ASN A 19 23.16 1.47 -6.21
CA ASN A 19 22.15 1.81 -5.20
C ASN A 19 21.21 2.94 -5.63
N LEU A 20 21.55 3.74 -6.65
CA LEU A 20 20.70 4.81 -7.18
C LEU A 20 19.70 4.33 -8.24
N ALA A 21 19.90 3.12 -8.80
CA ALA A 21 18.93 2.51 -9.71
C ALA A 21 17.74 1.86 -8.95
N GLU A 22 17.85 1.70 -7.63
CA GLU A 22 16.79 1.23 -6.73
C GLU A 22 16.20 2.39 -5.90
N ALA A 23 16.11 3.59 -6.48
CA ALA A 23 14.99 4.47 -6.13
C ALA A 23 13.78 3.93 -6.91
N SER A 24 13.19 2.86 -6.39
CA SER A 24 11.97 2.26 -6.92
C SER A 24 10.95 3.36 -7.20
N SER A 25 10.61 3.47 -8.49
CA SER A 25 9.42 4.16 -8.95
C SER A 25 8.26 3.75 -8.04
N HIS A 26 7.78 4.64 -7.18
CA HIS A 26 6.40 4.56 -6.77
C HIS A 26 5.60 4.83 -8.03
N ASP A 27 5.30 3.78 -8.81
CA ASP A 27 4.19 3.84 -9.75
C ASP A 27 3.01 4.34 -8.94
N VAL A 28 2.48 5.51 -9.31
CA VAL A 28 1.24 6.03 -8.74
C VAL A 28 0.12 5.13 -9.27
N VAL A 29 -0.02 3.94 -8.67
CA VAL A 29 -1.20 3.12 -8.81
C VAL A 29 -2.28 3.84 -8.03
N LEU A 30 -3.01 4.73 -8.71
CA LEU A 30 -4.18 5.36 -8.13
C LEU A 30 -5.17 4.22 -7.79
N PRO A 31 -5.49 4.01 -6.50
CA PRO A 31 -6.46 2.99 -6.15
C PRO A 31 -7.79 3.34 -6.79
N ILE A 32 -8.36 2.39 -7.54
CA ILE A 32 -9.66 2.57 -8.15
C ILE A 32 -10.70 2.66 -7.03
N LEU A 33 -11.36 3.82 -6.92
CA LEU A 33 -12.39 4.05 -5.93
C LEU A 33 -13.47 2.97 -6.05
N GLY A 34 -13.81 2.34 -4.92
CA GLY A 34 -14.81 1.28 -4.88
C GLY A 34 -14.35 -0.09 -5.39
N ALA A 35 -13.09 -0.29 -5.76
CA ALA A 35 -12.58 -1.61 -6.15
C ALA A 35 -12.53 -2.60 -4.97
N ASP A 36 -12.34 -2.09 -3.76
CA ASP A 36 -12.49 -2.88 -2.53
C ASP A 36 -13.95 -2.80 -2.04
N PRO A 37 -14.71 -3.92 -2.01
CA PRO A 37 -16.08 -3.94 -1.49
C PRO A 37 -16.21 -3.46 -0.05
N CYS A 38 -15.14 -3.57 0.75
CA CYS A 38 -15.12 -3.04 2.10
C CYS A 38 -15.15 -1.50 2.13
N THR A 39 -15.00 -0.82 0.99
CA THR A 39 -15.18 0.65 0.89
C THR A 39 -16.61 1.06 0.52
N TRP A 40 -17.52 0.12 0.24
CA TRP A 40 -18.92 0.41 -0.13
C TRP A 40 -19.78 0.81 1.08
N GLY A 41 -19.30 0.51 2.29
CA GLY A 41 -19.90 0.95 3.55
C GLY A 41 -20.78 -0.08 4.25
N PRO A 42 -21.53 0.36 5.29
CA PRO A 42 -22.22 -0.53 6.23
C PRO A 42 -23.23 -1.48 5.63
N SER A 43 -23.95 -1.04 4.61
CA SER A 43 -24.90 -1.89 3.91
C SER A 43 -24.26 -3.13 3.29
N PHE A 44 -22.96 -3.09 2.95
CA PHE A 44 -22.23 -4.26 2.44
C PHE A 44 -21.63 -5.10 3.58
N TRP A 45 -20.77 -4.50 4.41
CA TRP A 45 -20.03 -5.28 5.41
C TRP A 45 -20.93 -5.83 6.53
N CYS A 46 -22.09 -5.21 6.81
CA CYS A 46 -23.07 -5.71 7.79
C CYS A 46 -24.18 -6.57 7.17
N ALA A 47 -24.12 -6.87 5.87
CA ALA A 47 -25.16 -7.67 5.21
C ALA A 47 -25.17 -9.14 5.67
N ASN A 48 -24.00 -9.69 6.01
CA ASN A 48 -23.83 -11.06 6.48
C ASN A 48 -22.45 -11.27 7.14
N GLU A 49 -22.28 -12.39 7.84
CA GLU A 49 -21.05 -12.72 8.58
C GLU A 49 -19.82 -12.93 7.66
N GLU A 50 -20.02 -13.39 6.42
CA GLU A 50 -18.92 -13.56 5.47
C GLU A 50 -18.32 -12.21 5.07
N ASN A 51 -19.15 -11.22 4.77
CA ASN A 51 -18.71 -9.86 4.47
C ASN A 51 -18.04 -9.21 5.67
N MET A 52 -18.56 -9.43 6.88
CA MET A 52 -17.94 -8.96 8.12
C MET A 52 -16.53 -9.51 8.29
N LYS A 53 -16.36 -10.83 8.15
CA LYS A 53 -15.05 -11.50 8.23
C LYS A 53 -14.10 -11.00 7.17
N ARG A 54 -14.58 -10.86 5.93
CA ARG A 54 -13.80 -10.34 4.80
C ARG A 54 -13.29 -8.93 5.07
N CYS A 55 -14.11 -8.07 5.67
CA CYS A 55 -13.78 -6.68 5.93
C CYS A 55 -13.20 -6.40 7.31
N GLY A 56 -13.01 -7.44 8.15
CA GLY A 56 -12.50 -7.27 9.51
C GLY A 56 -13.43 -6.49 10.44
N VAL A 57 -14.74 -6.51 10.18
CA VAL A 57 -15.76 -5.79 10.98
C VAL A 57 -16.36 -6.75 12.00
N THR A 58 -16.48 -6.30 13.26
CA THR A 58 -17.13 -7.10 14.31
C THR A 58 -18.63 -6.82 14.34
N LYS A 59 -19.38 -7.69 15.06
CA LYS A 59 -20.83 -7.51 15.21
C LYS A 59 -21.16 -6.22 15.96
N GLU A 60 -20.40 -5.91 17.00
CA GLU A 60 -20.52 -4.67 17.77
C GLU A 60 -20.22 -3.45 16.88
N GLY A 61 -19.31 -3.59 15.91
CA GLY A 61 -19.04 -2.56 14.91
C GLY A 61 -20.27 -2.25 14.05
N CYS A 62 -21.02 -3.28 13.64
CA CYS A 62 -22.26 -3.12 12.90
C CYS A 62 -23.40 -2.55 13.75
N GLU A 63 -23.52 -2.97 15.00
CA GLU A 63 -24.52 -2.46 15.95
C GLU A 63 -24.32 -0.95 16.19
N ARG A 64 -23.07 -0.52 16.42
CA ARG A 64 -22.74 0.90 16.58
C ARG A 64 -23.10 1.75 15.35
N TYR A 65 -22.85 1.25 14.14
CA TYR A 65 -23.27 1.94 12.91
C TYR A 65 -24.80 2.06 12.79
N ALA A 66 -25.56 1.09 13.30
CA ALA A 66 -27.01 1.15 13.30
C ALA A 66 -27.54 2.17 14.32
N GLU A 67 -26.87 2.30 15.47
CA GLU A 67 -27.20 3.29 16.50
C GLU A 67 -26.89 4.73 16.06
N ASP A 68 -25.78 4.95 15.32
CA ASP A 68 -25.41 6.27 14.79
C ASP A 68 -26.39 6.81 13.72
N LEU A 69 -27.31 5.96 13.22
CA LEU A 69 -28.36 6.32 12.27
C LEU A 69 -29.71 6.65 12.94
N LEU A 70 -29.81 6.53 14.26
CA LEU A 70 -30.98 6.85 15.08
C LEU A 70 -30.83 8.19 15.81
#